data_AF-I3CT15-F1
#
_entry.id   AF-I3CT15-F1
#
_cell.length_a   1.000
_cell.length_b   1.000
_cell.length_c   1.000
_cell.angle_alpha   90.00
_cell.angle_beta   90.00
_cell.angle_gamma   90.00
#
_symmetry.space_group_name_H-M   'P 1'
#
loop_
_entity.id
_entity.type
_entity.pdbx_description
1 polymer ?
#
loop_
_entity_poly.entity_id
_entity_poly.type
_entity_poly.pdbx_seq_one_letter_code
_entity_poly.pdbx_strand_id
1 'polypeptide(L)' 'MANDTGGFSDVTKAVTVFGGNAIEPLQAQFLSLNEWDSREAVRFRSYQLPTNEGN' A
#
# COMPACT_ATOMS: atom_id res chain seq x y z
N MET A 1 10.30 -18.19 -13.58
CA MET A 1 10.22 -16.98 -12.74
C MET A 1 8.99 -17.19 -11.87
N ALA A 2 9.17 -17.31 -10.55
CA ALA A 2 8.03 -17.54 -9.66
C ALA A 2 7.12 -16.31 -9.70
N ASN A 3 5.85 -16.52 -10.03
CA ASN A 3 4.82 -15.49 -10.00
C ASN A 3 4.48 -15.29 -8.51
N ASP A 4 5.13 -14.32 -7.86
CA ASP A 4 4.98 -13.96 -6.43
C ASP A 4 3.61 -13.33 -6.11
N THR A 5 2.59 -13.77 -6.82
CA THR A 5 1.22 -13.30 -6.73
C THR A 5 0.48 -14.04 -5.62
N GLY A 6 1.19 -14.77 -4.75
CA GLY A 6 0.70 -15.27 -3.46
C GLY A 6 -0.55 -16.16 -3.54
N GLY A 7 -0.75 -16.87 -4.65
CA GLY A 7 -1.96 -17.68 -4.89
C GLY A 7 -3.09 -16.96 -5.63
N PHE A 8 -2.94 -15.68 -6.00
CA PHE A 8 -3.82 -15.01 -6.94
C PHE A 8 -3.39 -15.31 -8.39
N SER A 9 -4.36 -15.62 -9.24
CA SER A 9 -4.15 -15.82 -10.68
C SER A 9 -4.01 -14.51 -11.46
N ASP A 10 -4.21 -13.36 -10.80
CA ASP A 10 -4.22 -12.03 -11.39
C ASP A 10 -3.39 -11.07 -10.52
N VAL A 11 -2.36 -10.49 -11.14
CA VAL A 11 -1.44 -9.53 -10.52
C VAL A 11 -2.17 -8.27 -10.08
N THR A 12 -3.13 -7.78 -10.87
CA THR A 12 -3.93 -6.60 -10.54
C THR A 12 -4.75 -6.84 -9.27
N LYS A 13 -5.33 -8.04 -9.15
CA LYS A 13 -6.07 -8.45 -7.96
C LYS A 13 -5.16 -8.54 -6.73
N ALA A 14 -3.96 -9.10 -6.88
CA ALA A 14 -3.00 -9.18 -5.78
C ALA A 14 -2.54 -7.79 -5.31
N VAL A 15 -2.22 -6.89 -6.24
CA VAL A 15 -1.79 -5.52 -5.91
C VAL A 15 -2.92 -4.74 -5.22
N THR A 16 -4.17 -4.96 -5.63
CA THR A 16 -5.35 -4.36 -4.97
C THR A 16 -5.50 -4.86 -3.54
N VAL A 17 -5.45 -6.18 -3.33
CA VAL A 17 -5.60 -6.78 -1.99
C VAL A 17 -4.44 -6.39 -1.09
N PHE A 18 -3.21 -6.36 -1.61
CA PHE A 18 -2.03 -5.96 -0.86
C PHE A 18 -2.07 -4.48 -0.45
N GLY A 19 -2.54 -3.59 -1.34
CA GLY A 19 -2.73 -2.18 -1.02
C GLY A 19 -3.62 -1.96 0.19
N GLY A 20 -4.82 -2.55 0.19
CA GLY A 20 -5.77 -2.40 1.28
C GLY A 20 -5.39 -3.15 2.57
N ASN A 21 -4.84 -4.36 2.45
CA ASN A 21 -4.62 -5.21 3.64
C ASN A 21 -3.25 -5.01 4.30
N ALA A 22 -2.26 -4.47 3.58
CA ALA A 22 -0.90 -4.31 4.10
C ALA A 22 -0.46 -2.85 4.11
N ILE A 23 -0.58 -2.14 2.98
CA ILE A 23 -0.05 -0.77 2.87
C ILE A 23 -0.85 0.21 3.72
N GLU A 24 -2.18 0.24 3.59
CA GLU A 24 -3.02 1.17 4.36
C GLU A 24 -2.88 0.99 5.90
N PRO A 25 -2.95 -0.24 6.46
CA PRO A 25 -2.76 -0.44 7.90
C PRO A 25 -1.36 -0.06 8.39
N LEU A 26 -0.32 -0.31 7.58
CA LEU A 26 1.05 0.07 7.91
C LEU A 26 1.20 1.61 7.94
N GLN A 27 0.65 2.30 6.94
CA GLN A 27 0.62 3.76 6.91
C GLN A 27 -0.10 4.34 8.12
N ALA A 28 -1.24 3.76 8.52
CA ALA A 28 -1.97 4.17 9.71
C ALA A 28 -1.13 4.04 10.99
N GLN A 29 -0.39 2.93 11.15
CA GLN A 29 0.52 2.78 12.29
C GLN A 29 1.61 3.86 12.32
N PHE A 30 2.22 4.19 11.18
CA PHE A 30 3.23 5.25 11.13
C PHE A 30 2.66 6.65 11.38
N LEU A 31 1.40 6.92 11.00
CA LEU A 31 0.75 8.20 11.27
C LEU A 31 0.52 8.45 12.76
N SER A 32 0.37 7.40 13.58
CA SER A 32 0.26 7.54 15.04
C SER A 32 1.49 8.23 15.68
N LEU A 33 2.64 8.22 15.01
CA LEU A 33 3.84 8.92 15.47
C LEU A 33 3.63 10.45 15.51
N ASN A 34 2.80 10.99 14.63
CA ASN A 34 2.49 12.43 14.64
C ASN A 34 1.71 12.83 15.89
N GLU A 35 0.82 11.96 16.35
CA GLU A 35 0.06 12.18 17.59
C GLU A 35 1.01 12.11 18.80
N TRP A 36 1.95 11.16 18.78
CA TRP A 36 2.94 11.01 19.84
C TRP A 36 3.88 12.22 19.96
N ASP A 37 4.38 12.77 18.85
CA ASP A 37 5.28 13.95 18.84
C ASP A 37 4.54 15.29 18.79
N SER A 38 3.20 15.27 18.70
CA SER A 38 2.35 16.47 18.53
C SER A 38 2.77 17.37 17.36
N ARG A 39 3.36 16.78 16.32
CA ARG A 39 3.91 17.45 15.12
C ARG A 39 3.73 16.55 13.91
N GLU A 40 3.63 17.13 12.71
CA GLU A 40 3.57 16.37 11.47
C GLU A 40 4.97 15.89 11.05
N ALA A 41 5.41 14.76 11.59
CA ALA A 41 6.68 14.12 11.26
C ALA A 41 6.58 13.20 10.03
N VAL A 42 5.42 12.56 9.85
CA VAL A 42 5.15 11.57 8.80
C VAL A 42 3.92 11.99 8.00
N ARG A 43 4.01 11.90 6.68
CA ARG A 43 2.86 12.02 5.77
C ARG A 43 3.02 11.09 4.59
N PHE A 44 1.90 10.60 4.07
CA PHE A 44 1.86 9.73 2.90
C PHE A 44 1.12 10.40 1.75
N ARG A 45 1.53 10.07 0.53
CA ARG A 45 0.70 10.32 -0.66
C ARG A 45 -0.39 9.26 -0.71
N SER A 46 -1.53 9.59 -1.30
CA SER A 46 -2.57 8.61 -1.59
C SER A 46 -1.96 7.43 -2.35
N TYR A 47 -2.23 6.21 -1.90
CA TYR A 47 -1.83 5.03 -2.63
C TYR A 47 -2.53 5.02 -3.99
N GLN A 48 -1.76 4.81 -5.06
CA GLN A 48 -2.28 4.70 -6.41
C GLN A 48 -1.96 3.30 -6.92
N LEU A 49 -3.00 2.58 -7.34
CA LEU A 49 -2.78 1.37 -8.11
C LEU A 49 -2.06 1.76 -9.40
N PRO A 50 -0.99 1.05 -9.80
CA PRO A 50 -0.43 1.24 -11.12
C PRO A 50 -1.52 0.91 -12.13
N THR A 51 -2.02 1.92 -12.84
CA THR A 51 -2.83 1.69 -14.04
C THR A 51 -1.90 1.02 -15.05
N ASN A 52 -2.23 -0.21 -15.47
CA ASN A 52 -1.54 -0.91 -16.53
C ASN A 52 -1.87 -0.29 -17.91
N GLU A 53 -1.71 1.02 -18.06
CA GLU A 53 -1.77 1.71 -19.35
C GLU A 53 -0.35 2.03 -19.79
N GLY A 54 0.35 0.97 -20.23
CA GLY A 54 1.60 1.03 -20.95
C GLY A 54 1.43 0.28 -22.27
N ASN A 55 1.33 1.07 -23.35
CA ASN A 55 1.49 0.80 -24.79
C ASN A 55 1.84 -0.63 -25.24
#